data_AF-A0AA40EDH3-F1
#
_entry.id   AF-A0AA40EDH3-F1
#
_cell.length_a   1.000
_cell.length_b   1.000
_cell.length_c   1.000
_cell.angle_alpha   90.00
_cell.angle_beta   90.00
_cell.angle_gamma   90.00
#
_symmetry.space_group_name_H-M   'P 1'
#
loop_
_entity.id
_entity.type
_entity.pdbx_description
1 polymer ?
#
loop_
_entity_poly.entity_id
_entity_poly.type
_entity_poly.pdbx_seq_one_letter_code
_entity_poly.pdbx_strand_id
1 'polypeptide(L)'
;MADAPIPVWLDCDPGHDTCLVWTTGGPDHLPLFPLTAPGPIAQASLPPSVPSRPASLPAPSSPPCPIQSAPCTDAGQGRQTSPGARVTPSRCRPRISTSDAFAILLAAYHPTIRFLGVSTVFGNASLEKTTRNASSILTAIGKAREVPVFVGASHALARPPMHAPTDIHGESGLDGTDLLPQPLVAPNREVPAVDAAAAALRAEAPGTAWVVATGSFTNVAALFMQHPDLVGHIKGLSLMGGALGGGFTPAVMGHVDGMPRIGNWTQFAEFNVLADPEAAAAIFNNKALAAKTTLVTLDLSHQVLTTREVRDLILYGPGHGPGHAHDGQPKTGPGKTTLRTMLVELLMFFAKTYSDVFGITEGPPLHDPLAVAAILTEIGTDNNNKEDAIPFYDFDPLKTTASASSPPAERFDVAVVTEGTYEDAHAGARTGQITTTLLPPGAQGVRIPRGLDIPRFWKVLEECVSRADAANAVAAAAAAAAVAAAGA
;
A
#
# COMPACT_ATOMS: atom_id res chain seq x y z
N MET A 1 -15.58 -4.47 34.53
CA MET A 1 -16.21 -3.54 33.55
C MET A 1 -15.95 -4.13 32.16
N ALA A 2 -16.65 -3.72 31.11
CA ALA A 2 -16.13 -3.96 29.76
C ALA A 2 -15.01 -2.95 29.52
N ASP A 3 -13.92 -3.37 28.89
CA ASP A 3 -12.80 -2.48 28.60
C ASP A 3 -13.20 -1.46 27.53
N ALA A 4 -12.71 -0.22 27.67
CA ALA A 4 -13.03 0.83 26.73
C ALA A 4 -12.40 0.52 25.34
N PRO A 5 -13.16 0.65 24.23
CA PRO A 5 -12.60 0.44 22.89
C PRO A 5 -11.38 1.34 22.63
N ILE A 6 -10.34 0.74 22.05
CA ILE A 6 -9.08 1.37 21.71
C ILE A 6 -9.35 2.52 20.73
N PRO A 7 -9.01 3.78 21.07
CA PRO A 7 -9.11 4.89 20.14
C PRO A 7 -8.05 4.73 19.03
N VAL A 8 -8.45 4.80 17.76
CA VAL A 8 -7.53 4.62 16.62
C VAL A 8 -7.68 5.76 15.62
N TRP A 9 -6.57 6.41 15.30
CA TRP A 9 -6.42 7.23 14.10
C TRP A 9 -5.70 6.45 13.01
N LEU A 10 -6.20 6.47 11.77
CA LEU A 10 -5.56 5.85 10.61
C LEU A 10 -5.06 6.90 9.62
N ASP A 11 -3.84 6.73 9.12
CA ASP A 11 -3.23 7.53 8.05
C ASP A 11 -2.93 6.62 6.84
N CYS A 12 -3.57 6.88 5.70
CA CYS A 12 -3.56 5.95 4.56
C CYS A 12 -3.50 6.63 3.19
N ASP A 13 -3.11 5.89 2.16
CA ASP A 13 -3.05 6.37 0.77
C ASP A 13 -3.78 5.44 -0.23
N PRO A 14 -5.04 5.02 0.05
CA PRO A 14 -5.75 3.97 -0.68
C PRO A 14 -5.74 4.23 -2.19
N GLY A 15 -4.99 3.42 -2.93
CA GLY A 15 -4.83 3.60 -4.36
C GLY A 15 -4.04 2.52 -5.06
N HIS A 16 -4.22 2.41 -6.37
CA HIS A 16 -3.60 1.40 -7.23
C HIS A 16 -2.76 2.06 -8.34
N ASP A 17 -1.61 1.45 -8.63
CA ASP A 17 -0.79 1.74 -9.80
C ASP A 17 -1.00 0.67 -10.90
N THR A 18 -1.19 1.08 -12.16
CA THR A 18 -1.50 0.20 -13.30
C THR A 18 -0.25 -0.40 -13.96
N CYS A 19 -0.35 -1.66 -14.41
CA CYS A 19 0.75 -2.38 -15.03
C CYS A 19 1.16 -1.82 -16.40
N LEU A 20 2.45 -1.53 -16.55
CA LEU A 20 3.09 -1.12 -17.80
C LEU A 20 3.78 -2.34 -18.44
N VAL A 21 3.20 -2.90 -19.50
CA VAL A 21 3.84 -3.96 -20.31
C VAL A 21 4.44 -3.34 -21.56
N TRP A 22 5.76 -3.11 -21.57
CA TRP A 22 6.49 -2.77 -22.79
C TRP A 22 6.75 -4.04 -23.61
N THR A 23 5.89 -4.32 -24.59
CA THR A 23 6.20 -5.29 -25.64
C THR A 23 7.29 -4.72 -26.56
N THR A 24 8.51 -5.26 -26.48
CA THR A 24 9.64 -4.84 -27.33
C THR A 24 9.49 -5.38 -28.76
N GLY A 25 8.58 -4.79 -29.52
CA GLY A 25 8.42 -5.06 -30.94
C GLY A 25 9.53 -4.41 -31.77
N GLY A 26 10.49 -5.20 -32.22
CA GLY A 26 11.30 -4.85 -33.40
C GLY A 26 10.42 -4.82 -34.67
N PRO A 27 10.82 -4.09 -35.73
CA PRO A 27 9.96 -3.84 -36.86
C PRO A 27 9.80 -5.08 -37.75
N ASP A 28 8.61 -5.69 -37.74
CA ASP A 28 7.91 -6.13 -38.96
C ASP A 28 6.44 -6.46 -38.64
N HIS A 29 5.61 -6.56 -39.70
CA HIS A 29 4.16 -6.84 -39.67
C HIS A 29 3.24 -5.73 -39.11
N LEU A 30 2.87 -4.80 -40.01
CA LEU A 30 1.68 -3.96 -39.89
C LEU A 30 0.40 -4.81 -39.86
N PRO A 31 -0.53 -4.62 -38.90
CA PRO A 31 -1.91 -5.05 -39.05
C PRO A 31 -2.68 -4.04 -39.92
N LEU A 32 -2.89 -4.38 -41.20
CA LEU A 32 -3.79 -3.64 -42.08
C LEU A 32 -5.25 -3.82 -41.64
N PHE A 33 -5.89 -2.75 -41.20
CA PHE A 33 -7.37 -2.65 -41.14
C PHE A 33 -7.86 -1.37 -41.83
N PRO A 34 -9.02 -1.41 -42.52
CA PRO A 34 -9.40 -0.36 -43.45
C PRO A 34 -10.04 0.85 -42.76
N LEU A 35 -9.65 2.05 -43.21
CA LEU A 35 -10.37 3.28 -42.88
C LEU A 35 -11.74 3.28 -43.56
N THR A 36 -12.81 3.43 -42.76
CA THR A 36 -14.10 3.97 -43.21
C THR A 36 -14.35 5.27 -42.45
N ALA A 37 -14.70 6.33 -43.17
CA ALA A 37 -14.66 7.70 -42.65
C ALA A 37 -16.06 8.27 -42.38
N PRO A 38 -16.22 9.12 -41.35
CA PRO A 38 -17.28 10.12 -41.29
C PRO A 38 -16.89 11.37 -42.11
N GLY A 39 -17.90 12.12 -42.57
CA GLY A 39 -17.74 13.32 -43.41
C GLY A 39 -17.30 14.60 -42.66
N PRO A 40 -17.05 15.70 -43.39
CA PRO A 40 -16.36 16.88 -42.88
C PRO A 40 -17.27 17.90 -42.18
N ILE A 41 -16.67 18.68 -41.27
CA ILE A 41 -17.19 19.97 -40.77
C ILE A 41 -16.16 21.08 -41.08
N ALA A 42 -16.64 22.32 -41.18
CA ALA A 42 -16.05 23.42 -41.94
C ALA A 42 -14.67 23.95 -41.48
N GLN A 43 -14.04 24.68 -42.40
CA GLN A 43 -12.76 25.37 -42.25
C GLN A 43 -12.84 26.61 -41.34
N ALA A 44 -11.71 27.00 -40.74
CA ALA A 44 -11.45 28.33 -40.20
C ALA A 44 -10.10 28.86 -40.72
N SER A 45 -9.95 30.17 -40.90
CA SER A 45 -8.83 30.78 -41.66
C SER A 45 -7.94 31.72 -40.85
N LEU A 46 -6.67 31.80 -41.25
CA LEU A 46 -5.57 32.67 -40.81
C LEU A 46 -4.64 32.94 -42.03
N PRO A 47 -3.54 33.75 -41.97
CA PRO A 47 -3.02 34.65 -40.93
C PRO A 47 -3.27 36.12 -41.36
N PRO A 48 -2.36 37.14 -41.45
CA PRO A 48 -0.92 37.34 -41.16
C PRO A 48 -0.72 37.99 -39.75
N SER A 49 0.35 38.68 -39.29
CA SER A 49 1.57 39.33 -39.86
C SER A 49 2.73 39.36 -38.83
N VAL A 50 3.92 39.87 -39.19
CA VAL A 50 5.08 40.08 -38.28
C VAL A 50 5.78 41.43 -38.57
N PRO A 51 6.29 42.14 -37.55
CA PRO A 51 7.71 42.54 -37.50
C PRO A 51 8.32 42.57 -36.05
N SER A 52 9.64 42.51 -35.80
CA SER A 52 10.78 42.11 -36.64
C SER A 52 12.04 41.67 -35.83
N ARG A 53 12.93 42.59 -35.41
CA ARG A 53 14.32 42.35 -34.90
C ARG A 53 14.96 43.66 -34.34
N PRO A 54 16.21 43.71 -33.78
CA PRO A 54 17.31 42.71 -33.65
C PRO A 54 17.70 42.46 -32.14
N ALA A 55 18.89 42.05 -31.65
CA ALA A 55 20.25 41.71 -32.14
C ALA A 55 21.05 40.79 -31.15
N SER A 56 22.25 40.31 -31.54
CA SER A 56 23.51 40.05 -30.76
C SER A 56 23.51 39.53 -29.29
N LEU A 57 24.41 38.62 -28.82
CA LEU A 57 25.64 37.97 -29.35
C LEU A 57 25.85 36.57 -28.62
N PRO A 58 26.97 35.79 -28.73
CA PRO A 58 26.86 34.32 -28.93
C PRO A 58 27.47 33.41 -27.85
N ALA A 59 27.34 32.08 -28.06
CA ALA A 59 28.04 31.00 -27.34
C ALA A 59 29.03 30.25 -28.26
N PRO A 60 30.08 29.58 -27.73
CA PRO A 60 31.16 28.97 -28.51
C PRO A 60 30.86 27.55 -29.04
N SER A 61 31.67 27.11 -30.00
CA SER A 61 31.50 25.90 -30.83
C SER A 61 32.50 24.77 -30.52
N SER A 62 32.13 23.53 -30.88
CA SER A 62 33.07 22.41 -31.13
C SER A 62 32.60 21.57 -32.34
N PRO A 63 33.51 20.88 -33.08
CA PRO A 63 33.26 20.51 -34.49
C PRO A 63 32.80 19.06 -34.73
N PRO A 64 32.15 18.78 -35.89
CA PRO A 64 31.88 17.43 -36.37
C PRO A 64 33.04 16.86 -37.22
N CYS A 65 33.06 15.53 -37.43
CA CYS A 65 33.91 14.85 -38.40
C CYS A 65 33.10 13.76 -39.15
N PRO A 66 33.37 13.44 -40.42
CA PRO A 66 32.39 12.80 -41.31
C PRO A 66 32.52 11.27 -41.43
N ILE A 67 31.48 10.65 -41.99
CA ILE A 67 31.51 9.28 -42.53
C ILE A 67 31.45 9.36 -44.05
N GLN A 68 32.31 8.61 -44.75
CA GLN A 68 32.20 8.32 -46.18
C GLN A 68 32.17 6.81 -46.42
N SER A 69 31.56 6.41 -47.54
CA SER A 69 31.18 5.04 -47.87
C SER A 69 32.08 4.38 -48.91
N ALA A 70 32.43 3.10 -48.71
CA ALA A 70 32.79 2.17 -49.78
C ALA A 70 32.50 0.71 -49.34
N PRO A 71 32.10 -0.22 -50.25
CA PRO A 71 31.71 -1.60 -49.90
C PRO A 71 32.75 -2.66 -50.31
N CYS A 72 32.63 -3.90 -49.78
CA CYS A 72 32.89 -5.13 -50.57
C CYS A 72 32.42 -6.44 -49.90
N THR A 73 31.65 -7.22 -50.67
CA THR A 73 31.66 -8.70 -50.84
C THR A 73 31.62 -9.69 -49.67
N ASP A 74 30.82 -10.75 -49.88
CA ASP A 74 30.63 -11.94 -49.03
C ASP A 74 31.71 -13.03 -49.25
N ALA A 75 32.15 -13.68 -48.16
CA ALA A 75 32.57 -15.09 -48.04
C ALA A 75 33.37 -15.33 -46.74
N GLY A 76 32.90 -16.20 -45.84
CA GLY A 76 33.72 -16.66 -44.70
C GLY A 76 32.96 -17.37 -43.57
N GLN A 77 33.23 -18.66 -43.35
CA GLN A 77 32.64 -19.41 -42.24
C GLN A 77 33.42 -19.15 -40.93
N GLY A 78 32.72 -18.83 -39.84
CA GLY A 78 33.34 -18.75 -38.51
C GLY A 78 32.35 -18.42 -37.40
N ARG A 79 32.04 -19.39 -36.52
CA ARG A 79 31.31 -19.12 -35.27
C ARG A 79 32.23 -18.42 -34.27
N GLN A 80 32.04 -17.12 -34.07
CA GLN A 80 32.48 -16.42 -32.86
C GLN A 80 31.34 -15.53 -32.34
N THR A 81 30.89 -15.77 -31.12
CA THR A 81 29.86 -14.96 -30.44
C THR A 81 30.47 -13.72 -29.82
N SER A 82 30.24 -12.55 -30.41
CA SER A 82 30.72 -11.27 -29.86
C SER A 82 29.90 -10.84 -28.62
N PRO A 83 30.53 -10.53 -27.48
CA PRO A 83 29.83 -9.99 -26.31
C PRO A 83 29.59 -8.48 -26.50
N GLY A 84 28.38 -8.10 -26.96
CA GLY A 84 28.18 -6.72 -27.43
C GLY A 84 26.74 -6.21 -27.59
N ALA A 85 25.75 -6.82 -26.93
CA ALA A 85 24.37 -6.31 -26.94
C ALA A 85 23.93 -5.89 -25.52
N ARG A 86 23.79 -4.58 -25.27
CA ARG A 86 23.06 -4.10 -24.09
C ARG A 86 21.57 -4.31 -24.31
N VAL A 87 21.05 -5.42 -23.79
CA VAL A 87 19.60 -5.60 -23.63
C VAL A 87 19.11 -4.53 -22.64
N THR A 88 18.25 -3.62 -23.10
CA THR A 88 17.56 -2.67 -22.23
C THR A 88 16.50 -3.42 -21.42
N PRO A 89 16.52 -3.40 -20.06
CA PRO A 89 15.62 -4.23 -19.27
C PRO A 89 14.14 -3.85 -19.49
N SER A 90 13.35 -4.81 -19.97
CA SER A 90 11.88 -4.73 -20.00
C SER A 90 11.33 -4.85 -18.58
N ARG A 91 11.39 -3.74 -17.83
CA ARG A 91 10.99 -3.68 -16.41
C ARG A 91 9.48 -3.89 -16.22
N CYS A 92 9.07 -5.15 -16.00
CA CYS A 92 7.86 -5.40 -15.22
C CYS A 92 8.04 -4.75 -13.83
N ARG A 93 7.13 -3.85 -13.46
CA ARG A 93 7.19 -3.13 -12.18
C ARG A 93 6.20 -3.76 -11.20
N PRO A 94 6.64 -4.25 -10.02
CA PRO A 94 5.74 -4.54 -8.91
C PRO A 94 5.02 -3.27 -8.44
N ARG A 95 3.76 -3.41 -8.02
CA ARG A 95 2.78 -2.34 -7.76
C ARG A 95 1.77 -2.80 -6.71
N ILE A 96 1.30 -1.84 -5.89
CA ILE A 96 0.58 -1.91 -4.59
C ILE A 96 -0.30 -0.61 -4.53
N SER A 97 -1.28 -0.36 -3.64
CA SER A 97 -1.89 -1.16 -2.56
C SER A 97 -3.41 -1.22 -2.69
N THR A 98 -3.98 -2.42 -2.71
CA THR A 98 -5.41 -2.59 -2.41
C THR A 98 -5.71 -2.77 -0.90
N SER A 99 -4.68 -2.80 -0.06
CA SER A 99 -4.80 -3.34 1.29
C SER A 99 -5.46 -2.34 2.26
N ASP A 100 -5.34 -1.03 2.02
CA ASP A 100 -5.98 0.05 2.79
C ASP A 100 -7.49 -0.11 2.93
N ALA A 101 -8.17 -0.64 1.90
CA ALA A 101 -9.62 -0.86 1.94
C ALA A 101 -10.02 -1.83 3.07
N PHE A 102 -9.16 -2.83 3.32
CA PHE A 102 -9.32 -3.78 4.42
C PHE A 102 -8.82 -3.20 5.75
N ALA A 103 -7.87 -2.27 5.75
CA ALA A 103 -7.39 -1.60 6.96
C ALA A 103 -8.47 -0.65 7.52
N ILE A 104 -9.09 0.15 6.64
CA ILE A 104 -10.25 1.00 6.94
C ILE A 104 -11.43 0.13 7.41
N LEU A 105 -11.71 -0.99 6.74
CA LEU A 105 -12.79 -1.91 7.13
C LEU A 105 -12.53 -2.54 8.51
N LEU A 106 -11.31 -3.02 8.79
CA LEU A 106 -10.96 -3.60 10.08
C LEU A 106 -11.05 -2.56 11.19
N ALA A 107 -10.50 -1.36 10.99
CA ALA A 107 -10.60 -0.26 11.97
C ALA A 107 -12.06 0.18 12.23
N ALA A 108 -12.94 0.09 11.22
CA ALA A 108 -14.34 0.50 11.35
C ALA A 108 -15.31 -0.58 11.91
N TYR A 109 -14.90 -1.85 11.93
CA TYR A 109 -15.77 -2.98 12.30
C TYR A 109 -15.19 -3.98 13.30
N HIS A 110 -13.98 -3.74 13.82
CA HIS A 110 -13.47 -4.49 14.96
C HIS A 110 -14.15 -4.02 16.27
N PRO A 111 -14.76 -4.90 17.08
CA PRO A 111 -15.61 -4.48 18.20
C PRO A 111 -14.85 -3.77 19.32
N THR A 112 -13.53 -3.97 19.40
CA THR A 112 -12.65 -3.33 20.38
C THR A 112 -11.96 -2.06 19.87
N ILE A 113 -12.20 -1.62 18.62
CA ILE A 113 -11.67 -0.36 18.08
C ILE A 113 -12.78 0.70 18.09
N ARG A 114 -12.43 1.92 18.52
CA ARG A 114 -13.19 3.13 18.19
C ARG A 114 -12.38 3.96 17.19
N PHE A 115 -12.84 3.95 15.95
CA PHE A 115 -12.22 4.71 14.86
C PHE A 115 -12.48 6.21 15.08
N LEU A 116 -11.43 7.01 15.22
CA LEU A 116 -11.49 8.46 15.46
C LEU A 116 -11.65 9.26 14.16
N GLY A 117 -11.00 8.79 13.10
CA GLY A 117 -10.90 9.49 11.83
C GLY A 117 -9.82 8.89 10.94
N VAL A 118 -9.84 9.29 9.67
CA VAL A 118 -8.85 8.95 8.65
C VAL A 118 -8.16 10.23 8.20
N SER A 119 -6.84 10.25 8.20
CA SER A 119 -6.06 11.18 7.37
C SER A 119 -5.62 10.49 6.07
N THR A 120 -5.56 11.26 4.99
CA THR A 120 -5.03 10.77 3.70
C THR A 120 -3.72 11.43 3.33
N VAL A 121 -2.87 10.65 2.67
CA VAL A 121 -1.54 11.06 2.19
C VAL A 121 -1.36 10.72 0.70
N PHE A 122 -0.33 11.26 0.07
CA PHE A 122 0.11 10.84 -1.26
C PHE A 122 0.88 9.51 -1.21
N GLY A 123 0.89 8.80 -2.33
CA GLY A 123 1.75 7.64 -2.54
C GLY A 123 1.25 6.82 -3.72
N ASN A 124 0.54 5.73 -3.43
CA ASN A 124 0.00 4.78 -4.42
C ASN A 124 -0.81 5.48 -5.53
N ALA A 125 -1.49 6.59 -5.17
CA ALA A 125 -2.02 7.56 -6.11
C ALA A 125 -1.74 9.00 -5.66
N SER A 126 -2.20 9.99 -6.44
CA SER A 126 -2.19 11.39 -6.00
C SER A 126 -3.13 11.58 -4.81
N LEU A 127 -2.83 12.55 -3.93
CA LEU A 127 -3.61 12.84 -2.71
C LEU A 127 -5.10 13.04 -3.00
N GLU A 128 -5.47 13.62 -4.14
CA GLU A 128 -6.87 13.78 -4.53
C GLU A 128 -7.57 12.43 -4.75
N LYS A 129 -6.89 11.50 -5.44
CA LYS A 129 -7.39 10.14 -5.67
C LYS A 129 -7.46 9.36 -4.35
N THR A 130 -6.40 9.36 -3.53
CA THR A 130 -6.42 8.65 -2.23
C THR A 130 -7.48 9.18 -1.27
N THR A 131 -7.69 10.51 -1.25
CA THR A 131 -8.80 11.15 -0.49
C THR A 131 -10.17 10.71 -1.01
N ARG A 132 -10.38 10.69 -2.33
CA ARG A 132 -11.63 10.20 -2.94
C ARG A 132 -11.86 8.74 -2.56
N ASN A 133 -10.83 7.91 -2.70
CA ASN A 133 -10.88 6.47 -2.46
C ASN A 133 -11.20 6.15 -1.00
N ALA A 134 -10.55 6.79 -0.02
CA ALA A 134 -10.88 6.64 1.40
C ALA A 134 -12.36 6.97 1.68
N SER A 135 -12.86 8.07 1.12
CA SER A 135 -14.25 8.53 1.27
C SER A 135 -15.25 7.58 0.57
N SER A 136 -14.87 7.00 -0.56
CA SER A 136 -15.61 5.98 -1.30
C SER A 136 -15.63 4.63 -0.58
N ILE A 137 -14.51 4.18 0.00
CA ILE A 137 -14.41 2.95 0.80
C ILE A 137 -15.31 3.08 2.04
N LEU A 138 -15.22 4.20 2.78
CA LEU A 138 -16.12 4.49 3.89
C LEU A 138 -17.59 4.54 3.46
N THR A 139 -17.89 4.93 2.23
CA THR A 139 -19.25 4.85 1.67
C THR A 139 -19.66 3.40 1.39
N ALA A 140 -18.78 2.60 0.79
CA ALA A 140 -19.02 1.18 0.47
C ALA A 140 -19.25 0.30 1.71
N ILE A 141 -18.60 0.62 2.84
CA ILE A 141 -18.77 -0.09 4.11
C ILE A 141 -19.81 0.56 5.04
N GLY A 142 -20.58 1.54 4.57
CA GLY A 142 -21.68 2.16 5.34
C GLY A 142 -21.25 3.13 6.45
N LYS A 143 -19.98 3.57 6.48
CA LYS A 143 -19.36 4.36 7.57
C LYS A 143 -19.07 5.83 7.26
N ALA A 144 -19.35 6.30 6.04
CA ALA A 144 -19.06 7.68 5.60
C ALA A 144 -19.70 8.81 6.44
N ARG A 145 -20.70 8.52 7.29
CA ARG A 145 -21.32 9.49 8.21
C ARG A 145 -20.80 9.40 9.65
N GLU A 146 -20.00 8.38 9.97
CA GLU A 146 -19.45 8.13 11.30
C GLU A 146 -17.95 8.47 11.38
N VAL A 147 -17.19 8.15 10.33
CA VAL A 147 -15.73 8.34 10.30
C VAL A 147 -15.38 9.53 9.40
N PRO A 148 -14.81 10.63 9.95
CA PRO A 148 -14.38 11.77 9.15
C PRO A 148 -13.08 11.46 8.38
N VAL A 149 -12.98 11.97 7.16
CA VAL A 149 -11.75 11.94 6.33
C VAL A 149 -11.13 13.34 6.29
N PHE A 150 -9.83 13.45 6.50
CA PHE A 150 -9.08 14.71 6.47
C PHE A 150 -7.95 14.66 5.43
N VAL A 151 -7.79 15.74 4.67
CA VAL A 151 -6.75 15.85 3.64
C VAL A 151 -5.40 16.23 4.27
N GLY A 152 -4.37 15.41 4.02
CA GLY A 152 -3.00 15.61 4.51
C GLY A 152 -2.00 16.02 3.44
N ALA A 153 -0.77 15.52 3.54
CA ALA A 153 0.36 15.91 2.70
C ALA A 153 0.23 15.39 1.26
N SER A 154 0.54 16.26 0.29
CA SER A 154 0.53 15.97 -1.15
C SER A 154 1.90 15.60 -1.72
N HIS A 155 2.96 15.70 -0.92
CA HIS A 155 4.35 15.37 -1.23
C HIS A 155 5.14 15.06 0.05
N ALA A 156 6.30 14.45 -0.09
CA ALA A 156 7.20 14.09 1.02
C ALA A 156 7.76 15.33 1.73
N LEU A 157 8.31 15.15 2.94
CA LEU A 157 8.93 16.22 3.75
C LEU A 157 10.07 16.95 3.02
N ALA A 158 10.88 16.23 2.23
CA ALA A 158 12.08 16.76 1.59
C ALA A 158 12.22 16.43 0.09
N ARG A 159 11.24 15.75 -0.51
CA ARG A 159 11.31 15.21 -1.88
C ARG A 159 10.08 15.59 -2.71
N PRO A 160 10.17 15.65 -4.05
CA PRO A 160 8.97 15.66 -4.89
C PRO A 160 8.10 14.43 -4.59
N PRO A 161 6.78 14.49 -4.82
CA PRO A 161 5.91 13.35 -4.55
C PRO A 161 6.31 12.15 -5.42
N MET A 162 6.69 11.04 -4.79
CA MET A 162 6.79 9.76 -5.50
C MET A 162 5.37 9.28 -5.81
N HIS A 163 5.03 9.25 -7.10
CA HIS A 163 3.79 8.69 -7.60
C HIS A 163 4.06 7.44 -8.44
N ALA A 164 3.07 6.57 -8.45
CA ALA A 164 2.75 5.70 -9.57
C ALA A 164 2.97 6.40 -10.94
N PRO A 165 3.81 5.85 -11.85
CA PRO A 165 3.99 6.40 -13.20
C PRO A 165 2.66 6.51 -13.95
N THR A 166 2.34 7.72 -14.39
CA THR A 166 1.00 8.17 -14.78
C THR A 166 0.43 7.60 -16.08
N ASP A 167 1.29 7.07 -16.95
CA ASP A 167 1.04 7.18 -18.40
C ASP A 167 0.07 6.14 -18.99
N ILE A 168 -0.50 5.25 -18.15
CA ILE A 168 -1.61 4.34 -18.50
C ILE A 168 -2.65 4.32 -17.37
N HIS A 169 -3.25 5.48 -17.08
CA HIS A 169 -4.25 5.63 -16.02
C HIS A 169 -5.54 4.83 -16.25
N GLY A 170 -6.04 4.20 -15.18
CA GLY A 170 -7.47 4.22 -14.89
C GLY A 170 -7.86 5.53 -14.19
N GLU A 171 -9.09 5.98 -14.39
CA GLU A 171 -9.52 7.30 -13.91
C GLU A 171 -9.60 7.39 -12.39
N SER A 172 -9.95 6.30 -11.69
CA SER A 172 -10.17 6.35 -10.25
C SER A 172 -8.86 6.36 -9.45
N GLY A 173 -7.87 5.58 -9.88
CA GLY A 173 -6.72 5.23 -9.04
C GLY A 173 -7.07 4.28 -7.89
N LEU A 174 -8.20 3.59 -7.92
CA LEU A 174 -8.48 2.35 -7.17
C LEU A 174 -9.03 1.29 -8.16
N ASP A 175 -8.49 1.31 -9.38
CA ASP A 175 -9.05 0.62 -10.54
C ASP A 175 -8.92 -0.91 -10.40
N GLY A 176 -9.92 -1.66 -10.85
CA GLY A 176 -10.01 -3.11 -10.65
C GLY A 176 -11.40 -3.59 -10.24
N THR A 177 -12.27 -2.68 -9.81
CA THR A 177 -13.70 -2.89 -9.61
C THR A 177 -14.48 -1.66 -10.10
N ASP A 178 -15.63 -1.88 -10.76
CA ASP A 178 -16.60 -0.81 -11.06
C ASP A 178 -17.63 -0.63 -9.92
N LEU A 179 -17.51 -1.42 -8.84
CA LEU A 179 -18.47 -1.46 -7.74
C LEU A 179 -18.19 -0.44 -6.63
N LEU A 180 -17.09 0.31 -6.72
CA LEU A 180 -16.72 1.34 -5.76
C LEU A 180 -17.69 2.56 -5.89
N PRO A 181 -18.49 2.89 -4.87
CA PRO A 181 -19.46 3.98 -4.95
C PRO A 181 -18.76 5.36 -4.92
N GLN A 182 -19.45 6.39 -5.42
CA GLN A 182 -18.99 7.76 -5.22
C GLN A 182 -19.11 8.16 -3.72
N PRO A 183 -18.25 9.06 -3.22
CA PRO A 183 -18.30 9.49 -1.82
C PRO A 183 -19.66 10.09 -1.43
N LEU A 184 -20.31 9.53 -0.40
CA LEU A 184 -21.56 10.05 0.17
C LEU A 184 -21.35 11.32 1.01
N VAL A 185 -20.13 11.50 1.53
CA VAL A 185 -19.71 12.64 2.36
C VAL A 185 -18.39 13.16 1.81
N ALA A 186 -18.25 14.48 1.75
CA ALA A 186 -17.03 15.12 1.29
C ALA A 186 -15.93 15.09 2.38
N PRO A 187 -14.65 14.95 2.00
CA PRO A 187 -13.53 15.01 2.94
C PRO A 187 -13.39 16.43 3.52
N ASN A 188 -12.97 16.52 4.78
CA ASN A 188 -12.63 17.78 5.42
C ASN A 188 -11.34 18.35 4.79
N ARG A 189 -11.44 19.59 4.31
CA ARG A 189 -10.36 20.39 3.71
C ARG A 189 -10.11 21.71 4.46
N GLU A 190 -10.84 21.94 5.55
CA GLU A 190 -10.78 23.16 6.37
C GLU A 190 -9.76 23.00 7.51
N VAL A 191 -9.64 21.79 8.06
CA VAL A 191 -8.67 21.43 9.10
C VAL A 191 -7.57 20.55 8.49
N PRO A 192 -6.28 20.91 8.61
CA PRO A 192 -5.18 20.04 8.18
C PRO A 192 -5.22 18.69 8.90
N ALA A 193 -4.95 17.59 8.17
CA ALA A 193 -4.95 16.24 8.76
C ALA A 193 -4.09 16.10 10.03
N VAL A 194 -2.93 16.76 10.09
CA VAL A 194 -2.04 16.76 11.26
C VAL A 194 -2.71 17.37 12.49
N ASP A 195 -3.38 18.53 12.34
CA ASP A 195 -4.04 19.20 13.46
C ASP A 195 -5.35 18.51 13.85
N ALA A 196 -6.05 17.91 12.89
CA ALA A 196 -7.19 17.05 13.16
C ALA A 196 -6.80 15.80 13.96
N ALA A 197 -5.71 15.12 13.57
CA ALA A 197 -5.14 14.00 14.31
C ALA A 197 -4.70 14.44 15.72
N ALA A 198 -3.99 15.56 15.84
CA ALA A 198 -3.56 16.09 17.13
C ALA A 198 -4.76 16.42 18.05
N ALA A 199 -5.81 17.04 17.52
CA ALA A 199 -7.02 17.35 18.29
C ALA A 199 -7.79 16.08 18.70
N ALA A 200 -7.95 15.11 17.80
CA ALA A 200 -8.62 13.85 18.08
C ALA A 200 -7.86 13.01 19.12
N LEU A 201 -6.53 12.93 19.01
CA LEU A 201 -5.69 12.24 20.00
C LEU A 201 -5.77 12.93 21.37
N ARG A 202 -5.71 14.27 21.43
CA ARG A 202 -5.81 15.04 22.69
C ARG A 202 -7.18 14.95 23.39
N ALA A 203 -8.23 14.52 22.69
CA ALA A 203 -9.54 14.27 23.28
C ALA A 203 -9.60 12.94 24.06
N GLU A 204 -8.59 12.09 23.92
CA GLU A 204 -8.50 10.78 24.55
C GLU A 204 -7.80 10.81 25.92
N ALA A 205 -7.90 9.69 26.63
CA ALA A 205 -7.13 9.49 27.85
C ALA A 205 -5.64 9.29 27.50
N PRO A 206 -4.70 9.97 28.19
CA PRO A 206 -3.27 9.75 27.97
C PRO A 206 -2.89 8.27 28.11
N GLY A 207 -2.24 7.74 27.08
CA GLY A 207 -1.80 6.34 27.02
C GLY A 207 -2.84 5.33 26.52
N THR A 208 -3.98 5.74 25.94
CA THR A 208 -4.95 4.81 25.33
C THR A 208 -4.95 4.80 23.79
N ALA A 209 -4.84 5.96 23.15
CA ALA A 209 -5.01 6.11 21.70
C ALA A 209 -3.81 5.59 20.87
N TRP A 210 -4.09 4.97 19.73
CA TRP A 210 -3.09 4.56 18.73
C TRP A 210 -3.16 5.41 17.47
N VAL A 211 -1.98 5.61 16.86
CA VAL A 211 -1.86 6.02 15.46
C VAL A 211 -1.46 4.79 14.65
N VAL A 212 -2.11 4.58 13.50
CA VAL A 212 -1.76 3.56 12.52
C VAL A 212 -1.45 4.25 11.19
N ALA A 213 -0.37 3.88 10.51
CA ALA A 213 -0.01 4.38 9.18
C ALA A 213 0.10 3.21 8.19
N THR A 214 -0.52 3.36 7.03
CA THR A 214 -0.52 2.36 5.95
C THR A 214 -0.05 2.91 4.60
N GLY A 215 0.04 4.24 4.46
CA GLY A 215 0.72 4.90 3.33
C GLY A 215 2.09 5.48 3.71
N SER A 216 2.55 6.45 2.93
CA SER A 216 3.80 7.17 3.21
C SER A 216 3.77 7.90 4.56
N PHE A 217 4.84 7.80 5.36
CA PHE A 217 4.82 8.22 6.76
C PHE A 217 4.82 9.76 7.00
N THR A 218 4.62 10.56 5.95
CA THR A 218 4.78 12.02 5.94
C THR A 218 3.86 12.72 6.95
N ASN A 219 2.56 12.40 6.99
CA ASN A 219 1.62 13.00 7.94
C ASN A 219 1.99 12.63 9.39
N VAL A 220 2.41 11.38 9.63
CA VAL A 220 2.77 10.87 10.96
C VAL A 220 4.08 11.48 11.46
N ALA A 221 5.08 11.64 10.61
CA ALA A 221 6.30 12.36 10.96
C ALA A 221 6.01 13.84 11.23
N ALA A 222 5.23 14.50 10.37
CA ALA A 222 4.79 15.88 10.57
C ALA A 222 4.02 16.05 11.90
N LEU A 223 3.15 15.11 12.26
CA LEU A 223 2.42 15.09 13.53
C LEU A 223 3.35 15.13 14.74
N PHE A 224 4.34 14.25 14.82
CA PHE A 224 5.25 14.21 15.97
C PHE A 224 6.39 15.26 15.91
N MET A 225 6.61 15.89 14.75
CA MET A 225 7.48 17.07 14.62
C MET A 225 6.79 18.35 15.07
N GLN A 226 5.50 18.51 14.79
CA GLN A 226 4.71 19.72 15.14
C GLN A 226 4.10 19.65 16.54
N HIS A 227 3.66 18.45 16.96
CA HIS A 227 3.02 18.18 18.25
C HIS A 227 3.83 17.13 19.04
N PRO A 228 5.10 17.41 19.43
CA PRO A 228 6.01 16.41 20.00
C PRO A 228 5.58 15.87 21.37
N ASP A 229 4.70 16.55 22.09
CA ASP A 229 4.13 16.07 23.35
C ASP A 229 3.16 14.88 23.15
N LEU A 230 2.61 14.71 21.93
CA LEU A 230 1.80 13.54 21.59
C LEU A 230 2.58 12.22 21.68
N VAL A 231 3.91 12.26 21.55
CA VAL A 231 4.76 11.07 21.78
C VAL A 231 4.60 10.55 23.22
N GLY A 232 4.39 11.44 24.19
CA GLY A 232 4.00 11.07 25.55
C GLY A 232 2.55 10.58 25.64
N HIS A 233 1.64 11.28 24.95
CA HIS A 233 0.19 11.10 25.04
C HIS A 233 -0.37 9.83 24.39
N ILE A 234 0.15 9.37 23.24
CA ILE A 234 -0.35 8.15 22.58
C ILE A 234 -0.02 6.89 23.41
N LYS A 235 -0.79 5.83 23.23
CA LYS A 235 -0.40 4.47 23.65
C LYS A 235 0.74 3.94 22.78
N GLY A 236 0.55 3.96 21.46
CA GLY A 236 1.54 3.45 20.51
C GLY A 236 1.35 3.93 19.07
N LEU A 237 2.32 3.60 18.23
CA LEU A 237 2.34 3.82 16.79
C LEU A 237 2.47 2.47 16.07
N SER A 238 1.70 2.23 15.02
CA SER A 238 1.80 1.04 14.16
C SER A 238 1.98 1.45 12.71
N LEU A 239 2.97 0.89 12.02
CA LEU A 239 3.36 1.28 10.65
C LEU A 239 3.38 0.07 9.72
N MET A 240 2.72 0.14 8.56
CA MET A 240 3.01 -0.77 7.45
C MET A 240 4.13 -0.16 6.60
N GLY A 241 5.26 -0.85 6.52
CA GLY A 241 6.33 -0.49 5.59
C GLY A 241 7.68 -1.11 5.94
N GLY A 242 8.65 -0.93 5.05
CA GLY A 242 9.99 -1.48 5.17
C GLY A 242 10.12 -2.97 4.83
N ALA A 243 11.36 -3.42 4.64
CA ALA A 243 11.72 -4.81 4.42
C ALA A 243 13.15 -5.08 4.91
N LEU A 244 13.38 -6.20 5.59
CA LEU A 244 14.70 -6.61 6.08
C LEU A 244 15.33 -7.65 5.14
N GLY A 245 14.54 -8.63 4.71
CA GLY A 245 14.97 -9.78 3.95
C GLY A 245 15.98 -10.65 4.70
N GLY A 246 16.95 -11.22 3.97
CA GLY A 246 18.08 -11.95 4.57
C GLY A 246 17.71 -13.18 5.41
N GLY A 247 16.50 -13.70 5.29
CA GLY A 247 15.98 -14.79 6.12
C GLY A 247 15.49 -14.34 7.50
N PHE A 248 15.06 -13.08 7.66
CA PHE A 248 14.43 -12.58 8.90
C PHE A 248 13.14 -13.35 9.27
N THR A 249 12.40 -13.81 8.26
CA THR A 249 11.23 -14.71 8.36
C THR A 249 11.29 -15.75 7.23
N PRO A 250 10.45 -16.80 7.24
CA PRO A 250 10.31 -17.72 6.09
C PRO A 250 9.53 -17.12 4.89
N ALA A 251 9.25 -15.82 4.88
CA ALA A 251 8.43 -15.20 3.84
C ALA A 251 9.14 -15.14 2.48
N VAL A 252 8.36 -15.23 1.39
CA VAL A 252 8.90 -15.21 0.03
C VAL A 252 9.29 -13.77 -0.36
N MET A 253 10.60 -13.53 -0.40
CA MET A 253 11.18 -12.30 -0.95
C MET A 253 11.53 -12.50 -2.43
N GLY A 254 11.36 -11.46 -3.24
CA GLY A 254 11.37 -11.55 -4.69
C GLY A 254 12.76 -11.80 -5.29
N HIS A 255 12.78 -12.09 -6.60
CA HIS A 255 14.02 -12.21 -7.38
C HIS A 255 13.84 -11.49 -8.70
N VAL A 256 14.81 -10.67 -9.09
CA VAL A 256 14.82 -9.92 -10.36
C VAL A 256 16.20 -10.04 -11.00
N ASP A 257 16.24 -10.37 -12.29
CA ASP A 257 17.47 -10.59 -13.06
C ASP A 257 18.47 -11.58 -12.40
N GLY A 258 17.93 -12.59 -11.70
CA GLY A 258 18.70 -13.60 -10.95
C GLY A 258 19.21 -13.14 -9.58
N MET A 259 18.99 -11.89 -9.20
CA MET A 259 19.41 -11.31 -7.92
C MET A 259 18.26 -11.30 -6.90
N PRO A 260 18.53 -11.59 -5.61
CA PRO A 260 17.55 -11.40 -4.54
C PRO A 260 17.09 -9.94 -4.43
N ARG A 261 15.79 -9.76 -4.21
CA ARG A 261 15.09 -8.49 -4.04
C ARG A 261 14.31 -8.51 -2.73
N ILE A 262 14.62 -7.57 -1.84
CA ILE A 262 13.93 -7.44 -0.54
C ILE A 262 12.86 -6.35 -0.56
N GLY A 263 13.04 -5.30 -1.37
CA GLY A 263 12.09 -4.21 -1.52
C GLY A 263 10.92 -4.53 -2.45
N ASN A 264 9.72 -4.01 -2.15
CA ASN A 264 8.61 -4.08 -3.11
C ASN A 264 8.80 -3.10 -4.27
N TRP A 265 9.38 -1.90 -4.09
CA TRP A 265 9.50 -0.89 -5.16
C TRP A 265 10.87 -0.84 -5.83
N THR A 266 11.96 -0.94 -5.07
CA THR A 266 13.33 -1.10 -5.59
C THR A 266 13.91 -2.45 -5.18
N GLN A 267 15.21 -2.69 -5.42
CA GLN A 267 15.86 -3.90 -4.91
C GLN A 267 15.87 -3.97 -3.38
N PHE A 268 16.01 -2.82 -2.71
CA PHE A 268 16.29 -2.71 -1.28
C PHE A 268 15.21 -2.00 -0.46
N ALA A 269 14.36 -1.20 -1.11
CA ALA A 269 13.40 -0.34 -0.42
C ALA A 269 11.95 -0.74 -0.69
N GLU A 270 11.17 -0.61 0.37
CA GLU A 270 9.73 -0.74 0.38
C GLU A 270 9.10 0.63 0.03
N PHE A 271 7.95 0.64 -0.63
CA PHE A 271 7.24 1.78 -1.19
C PHE A 271 6.96 2.89 -0.19
N ASN A 272 6.31 2.61 0.95
CA ASN A 272 5.93 3.64 1.92
C ASN A 272 7.16 4.33 2.52
N VAL A 273 8.21 3.57 2.79
CA VAL A 273 9.50 4.09 3.31
C VAL A 273 10.27 4.82 2.22
N LEU A 274 10.19 4.39 0.96
CA LEU A 274 10.86 5.07 -0.16
C LEU A 274 10.12 6.33 -0.61
N ALA A 275 8.80 6.42 -0.44
CA ALA A 275 8.03 7.62 -0.74
C ALA A 275 8.53 8.81 0.10
N ASP A 276 8.77 8.61 1.39
CA ASP A 276 9.35 9.60 2.29
C ASP A 276 10.38 8.99 3.28
N PRO A 277 11.64 8.78 2.83
CA PRO A 277 12.71 8.25 3.66
C PRO A 277 13.04 9.16 4.85
N GLU A 278 12.86 10.47 4.69
CA GLU A 278 13.11 11.47 5.72
C GLU A 278 12.04 11.39 6.83
N ALA A 279 10.77 11.20 6.50
CA ALA A 279 9.71 10.95 7.48
C ALA A 279 9.95 9.65 8.26
N ALA A 280 10.33 8.57 7.58
CA ALA A 280 10.68 7.31 8.23
C ALA A 280 11.91 7.48 9.15
N ALA A 281 12.95 8.17 8.70
CA ALA A 281 14.12 8.49 9.51
C ALA A 281 13.77 9.35 10.74
N ALA A 282 12.89 10.35 10.60
CA ALA A 282 12.44 11.20 11.70
C ALA A 282 11.73 10.39 12.81
N ILE A 283 10.88 9.43 12.43
CA ILE A 283 10.17 8.55 13.36
C ILE A 283 11.15 7.64 14.12
N PHE A 284 12.06 6.95 13.44
CA PHE A 284 12.95 5.98 14.09
C PHE A 284 14.14 6.61 14.84
N ASN A 285 14.52 7.85 14.49
CA ASN A 285 15.51 8.62 15.26
C ASN A 285 14.93 9.17 16.57
N ASN A 286 13.62 9.47 16.64
CA ASN A 286 12.95 9.81 17.89
C ASN A 286 12.81 8.55 18.77
N LYS A 287 13.78 8.32 19.65
CA LYS A 287 13.83 7.08 20.47
C LYS A 287 12.64 6.92 21.43
N ALA A 288 11.99 8.00 21.86
CA ALA A 288 10.77 7.92 22.67
C ALA A 288 9.55 7.46 21.86
N LEU A 289 9.48 7.84 20.57
CA LEU A 289 8.47 7.34 19.64
C LEU A 289 8.79 5.92 19.18
N ALA A 290 10.04 5.65 18.80
CA ALA A 290 10.50 4.33 18.36
C ALA A 290 10.25 3.24 19.40
N ALA A 291 10.40 3.54 20.69
CA ALA A 291 10.05 2.65 21.80
C ALA A 291 8.55 2.27 21.89
N LYS A 292 7.70 3.06 21.23
CA LYS A 292 6.23 2.87 21.10
C LYS A 292 5.83 2.38 19.69
N THR A 293 6.76 2.19 18.77
CA THR A 293 6.48 1.83 17.37
C THR A 293 6.48 0.32 17.17
N THR A 294 5.40 -0.21 16.59
CA THR A 294 5.41 -1.49 15.86
C THR A 294 5.58 -1.23 14.36
N LEU A 295 6.47 -1.97 13.71
CA LEU A 295 6.71 -1.93 12.27
C LEU A 295 6.34 -3.28 11.64
N VAL A 296 5.39 -3.25 10.74
CA VAL A 296 4.87 -4.37 9.95
C VAL A 296 5.52 -4.31 8.57
N THR A 297 6.51 -5.17 8.34
CA THR A 297 7.32 -5.15 7.12
C THR A 297 6.80 -6.10 6.05
N LEU A 298 7.43 -6.11 4.88
CA LEU A 298 7.21 -7.15 3.86
C LEU A 298 7.50 -8.55 4.40
N ASP A 299 8.50 -8.69 5.27
CA ASP A 299 8.87 -9.97 5.92
C ASP A 299 7.71 -10.58 6.73
N LEU A 300 6.79 -9.76 7.22
CA LEU A 300 5.57 -10.21 7.90
C LEU A 300 4.40 -10.36 6.92
N SER A 301 4.13 -9.32 6.13
CA SER A 301 2.96 -9.29 5.24
C SER A 301 3.01 -10.30 4.09
N HIS A 302 4.21 -10.67 3.60
CA HIS A 302 4.39 -11.73 2.60
C HIS A 302 4.08 -13.15 3.11
N GLN A 303 3.74 -13.31 4.40
CA GLN A 303 3.20 -14.56 4.95
C GLN A 303 1.66 -14.62 4.86
N VAL A 304 0.99 -13.48 4.62
CA VAL A 304 -0.47 -13.33 4.75
C VAL A 304 -1.11 -13.28 3.37
N LEU A 305 -1.05 -14.40 2.67
CA LEU A 305 -1.50 -14.52 1.28
C LEU A 305 -3.03 -14.66 1.17
N THR A 306 -3.63 -14.01 0.18
CA THR A 306 -5.04 -14.21 -0.18
C THR A 306 -5.20 -15.49 -1.00
N THR A 307 -4.93 -16.65 -0.39
CA THR A 307 -5.05 -17.96 -1.03
C THR A 307 -6.45 -18.20 -1.58
N ARG A 308 -6.64 -19.25 -2.38
CA ARG A 308 -7.95 -19.55 -2.99
C ARG A 308 -9.06 -19.73 -1.93
N GLU A 309 -8.71 -20.34 -0.80
CA GLU A 309 -9.59 -20.59 0.34
C GLU A 309 -9.93 -19.27 1.05
N VAL A 310 -8.96 -18.36 1.19
CA VAL A 310 -9.20 -17.01 1.72
C VAL A 310 -10.11 -16.20 0.79
N ARG A 311 -9.94 -16.31 -0.53
CA ARG A 311 -10.83 -15.64 -1.50
C ARG A 311 -12.24 -16.20 -1.45
N ASP A 312 -12.39 -17.52 -1.40
CA ASP A 312 -13.70 -18.17 -1.23
C ASP A 312 -14.35 -17.75 0.12
N LEU A 313 -13.57 -17.58 1.21
CA LEU A 313 -14.03 -17.06 2.50
C LEU A 313 -14.54 -15.62 2.42
N ILE A 314 -13.78 -14.70 1.83
CA ILE A 314 -14.21 -13.29 1.74
C ILE A 314 -15.39 -13.15 0.77
N LEU A 315 -15.36 -13.82 -0.39
CA LEU A 315 -16.38 -13.70 -1.43
C LEU A 315 -17.74 -14.29 -1.03
N TYR A 316 -17.75 -15.46 -0.40
CA TYR A 316 -18.97 -16.21 -0.08
C TYR A 316 -19.33 -16.24 1.43
N GLY A 317 -18.38 -15.88 2.32
CA GLY A 317 -18.59 -15.79 3.76
C GLY A 317 -18.25 -17.07 4.54
N PRO A 318 -18.74 -17.19 5.80
CA PRO A 318 -18.48 -18.35 6.64
C PRO A 318 -18.84 -19.68 5.96
N GLY A 319 -18.12 -20.75 6.29
CA GLY A 319 -18.29 -22.05 5.63
C GLY A 319 -17.52 -22.24 4.31
N HIS A 320 -16.81 -21.21 3.84
CA HIS A 320 -16.15 -21.23 2.52
C HIS A 320 -14.62 -21.11 2.54
N GLY A 321 -14.02 -21.02 3.72
CA GLY A 321 -12.58 -20.77 3.91
C GLY A 321 -11.71 -21.98 4.30
N PRO A 322 -10.48 -21.72 4.76
CA PRO A 322 -9.53 -22.75 5.18
C PRO A 322 -10.13 -23.75 6.18
N GLY A 323 -9.93 -25.04 5.95
CA GLY A 323 -10.49 -26.13 6.75
C GLY A 323 -11.86 -26.64 6.32
N HIS A 324 -12.54 -25.96 5.37
CA HIS A 324 -13.71 -26.52 4.70
C HIS A 324 -13.32 -27.41 3.52
N ALA A 325 -14.22 -28.30 3.10
CA ALA A 325 -13.97 -29.20 1.98
C ALA A 325 -14.02 -28.43 0.65
N HIS A 326 -12.88 -28.38 -0.05
CA HIS A 326 -12.81 -27.95 -1.45
C HIS A 326 -12.61 -29.20 -2.33
N ASP A 327 -13.38 -29.28 -3.42
CA ASP A 327 -13.37 -30.34 -4.43
C ASP A 327 -12.25 -30.17 -5.49
N GLY A 328 -11.33 -29.23 -5.24
CA GLY A 328 -10.31 -28.78 -6.19
C GLY A 328 -10.82 -27.83 -7.29
N GLN A 329 -12.13 -27.73 -7.53
CA GLN A 329 -12.69 -26.90 -8.59
C GLN A 329 -12.92 -25.46 -8.11
N PRO A 330 -12.65 -24.42 -8.93
CA PRO A 330 -12.97 -23.04 -8.59
C PRO A 330 -14.48 -22.88 -8.30
N LYS A 331 -14.84 -22.26 -7.17
CA LYS A 331 -16.24 -21.91 -6.91
C LYS A 331 -16.66 -20.80 -7.86
N THR A 332 -17.70 -21.04 -8.65
CA THR A 332 -18.24 -20.09 -9.64
C THR A 332 -19.65 -19.66 -9.25
N GLY A 333 -19.93 -18.37 -9.41
CA GLY A 333 -21.20 -17.75 -9.02
C GLY A 333 -21.01 -16.30 -8.57
N PRO A 334 -22.10 -15.58 -8.27
CA PRO A 334 -22.03 -14.26 -7.66
C PRO A 334 -21.51 -14.34 -6.21
N GLY A 335 -20.80 -13.31 -5.78
CA GLY A 335 -20.43 -13.14 -4.36
C GLY A 335 -21.66 -12.93 -3.47
N LYS A 336 -21.50 -13.20 -2.16
CA LYS A 336 -22.59 -13.10 -1.17
C LYS A 336 -23.19 -11.69 -1.07
N THR A 337 -22.38 -10.65 -1.29
CA THR A 337 -22.80 -9.24 -1.35
C THR A 337 -21.95 -8.47 -2.36
N THR A 338 -22.46 -7.34 -2.87
CA THR A 338 -21.69 -6.42 -3.73
C THR A 338 -20.41 -5.94 -3.05
N LEU A 339 -20.45 -5.72 -1.73
CA LEU A 339 -19.26 -5.35 -0.95
C LEU A 339 -18.19 -6.45 -1.02
N ARG A 340 -18.56 -7.73 -0.90
CA ARG A 340 -17.60 -8.85 -0.99
C ARG A 340 -17.04 -9.06 -2.37
N THR A 341 -17.87 -8.90 -3.41
CA THR A 341 -17.40 -8.91 -4.80
C THR A 341 -16.39 -7.78 -5.03
N MET A 342 -16.75 -6.54 -4.65
CA MET A 342 -15.85 -5.37 -4.70
C MET A 342 -14.53 -5.66 -3.98
N LEU A 343 -14.57 -6.11 -2.73
CA LEU A 343 -13.38 -6.43 -1.94
C LEU A 343 -12.47 -7.51 -2.57
N VAL A 344 -13.02 -8.51 -3.25
CA VAL A 344 -12.23 -9.60 -3.86
C VAL A 344 -11.69 -9.21 -5.24
N GLU A 345 -12.45 -8.46 -6.03
CA GLU A 345 -11.97 -7.83 -7.28
C GLU A 345 -10.79 -6.90 -6.98
N LEU A 346 -10.96 -6.04 -5.97
CA LEU A 346 -9.94 -5.18 -5.40
C LEU A 346 -8.67 -5.97 -5.03
N LEU A 347 -8.75 -7.03 -4.21
CA LEU A 347 -7.58 -7.86 -3.85
C LEU A 347 -6.87 -8.47 -5.07
N MET A 348 -7.64 -8.95 -6.05
CA MET A 348 -7.09 -9.75 -7.14
C MET A 348 -6.41 -8.95 -8.25
N PHE A 349 -6.60 -7.62 -8.29
CA PHE A 349 -5.98 -6.73 -9.27
C PHE A 349 -4.46 -6.92 -9.38
N PHE A 350 -3.76 -7.08 -8.26
CA PHE A 350 -2.30 -7.25 -8.21
C PHE A 350 -1.81 -8.71 -8.23
N ALA A 351 -2.70 -9.70 -8.31
CA ALA A 351 -2.31 -11.12 -8.21
C ALA A 351 -1.30 -11.56 -9.29
N LYS A 352 -1.46 -11.07 -10.53
CA LYS A 352 -0.49 -11.36 -11.60
C LYS A 352 0.87 -10.73 -11.31
N THR A 353 0.88 -9.50 -10.83
CA THR A 353 2.10 -8.75 -10.48
C THR A 353 2.90 -9.45 -9.38
N TYR A 354 2.22 -10.06 -8.40
CA TYR A 354 2.85 -10.86 -7.36
C TYR A 354 3.41 -12.19 -7.85
N SER A 355 2.68 -12.88 -8.74
CA SER A 355 3.17 -14.06 -9.44
C SER A 355 4.42 -13.76 -10.28
N ASP A 356 4.39 -12.69 -11.08
CA ASP A 356 5.46 -12.32 -12.02
C ASP A 356 6.77 -11.90 -11.34
N VAL A 357 6.71 -11.19 -10.20
CA VAL A 357 7.89 -10.54 -9.59
C VAL A 357 8.40 -11.25 -8.33
N PHE A 358 7.51 -11.91 -7.58
CA PHE A 358 7.87 -12.58 -6.33
C PHE A 358 7.72 -14.10 -6.41
N GLY A 359 7.14 -14.64 -7.48
CA GLY A 359 6.79 -16.07 -7.57
C GLY A 359 5.62 -16.46 -6.66
N ILE A 360 4.91 -15.49 -6.09
CA ILE A 360 3.81 -15.72 -5.15
C ILE A 360 2.54 -15.99 -5.97
N THR A 361 2.25 -17.27 -6.20
CA THR A 361 1.19 -17.74 -7.11
C THR A 361 -0.12 -18.10 -6.42
N GLU A 362 -0.11 -18.39 -5.11
CA GLU A 362 -1.31 -18.79 -4.34
C GLU A 362 -2.34 -17.64 -4.22
N GLY A 363 -1.82 -16.42 -4.07
CA GLY A 363 -2.55 -15.16 -4.06
C GLY A 363 -1.66 -14.02 -3.53
N PRO A 364 -1.97 -12.75 -3.85
CA PRO A 364 -1.18 -11.61 -3.36
C PRO A 364 -1.20 -11.53 -1.82
N PRO A 365 -0.13 -11.01 -1.20
CA PRO A 365 -0.12 -10.70 0.23
C PRO A 365 -1.04 -9.53 0.58
N LEU A 366 -1.58 -9.54 1.80
CA LEU A 366 -2.39 -8.46 2.36
C LEU A 366 -1.56 -7.68 3.39
N HIS A 367 -1.26 -6.41 3.12
CA HIS A 367 -0.29 -5.62 3.89
C HIS A 367 -0.95 -4.83 5.03
N ASP A 368 -1.64 -3.76 4.66
CA ASP A 368 -2.07 -2.66 5.52
C ASP A 368 -2.95 -3.05 6.74
N PRO A 369 -3.89 -4.02 6.63
CA PRO A 369 -4.68 -4.46 7.79
C PRO A 369 -3.84 -5.09 8.88
N LEU A 370 -2.60 -5.52 8.59
CA LEU A 370 -1.70 -6.07 9.59
C LEU A 370 -1.16 -4.99 10.54
N ALA A 371 -1.05 -3.73 10.09
CA ALA A 371 -0.72 -2.62 10.99
C ALA A 371 -1.88 -2.32 11.96
N VAL A 372 -3.14 -2.48 11.51
CA VAL A 372 -4.33 -2.42 12.38
C VAL A 372 -4.43 -3.68 13.26
N ALA A 373 -4.12 -4.87 12.76
CA ALA A 373 -4.13 -6.10 13.55
C ALA A 373 -3.03 -6.12 14.62
N ALA A 374 -1.89 -5.49 14.37
CA ALA A 374 -0.76 -5.44 15.31
C ALA A 374 -1.07 -4.74 16.63
N ILE A 375 -2.06 -3.82 16.66
CA ILE A 375 -2.49 -3.15 17.91
C ILE A 375 -3.49 -4.00 18.72
N LEU A 376 -4.09 -5.03 18.10
CA LEU A 376 -5.04 -5.94 18.75
C LEU A 376 -4.35 -6.98 19.63
N THR A 377 -3.01 -7.10 19.55
CA THR A 377 -2.21 -8.05 20.34
C THR A 377 -2.32 -7.81 21.85
N GLU A 378 -2.52 -6.56 22.25
CA GLU A 378 -2.53 -6.15 23.67
C GLU A 378 -3.90 -6.31 24.36
N ILE A 379 -4.93 -6.75 23.64
CA ILE A 379 -6.28 -6.96 24.18
C ILE A 379 -6.38 -8.21 25.07
N GLY A 380 -5.47 -9.18 24.85
CA GLY A 380 -5.58 -10.53 25.42
C GLY A 380 -5.00 -10.75 26.82
N THR A 381 -4.52 -9.72 27.52
CA THR A 381 -3.91 -9.90 28.86
C THR A 381 -4.96 -10.24 29.92
N ASP A 382 -6.13 -9.59 29.86
CA ASP A 382 -7.25 -9.83 30.76
C ASP A 382 -8.28 -10.79 30.13
N ASN A 383 -8.84 -11.68 30.94
CA ASN A 383 -9.36 -12.97 30.46
C ASN A 383 -10.66 -12.92 29.63
N ASN A 384 -11.29 -11.75 29.44
CA ASN A 384 -12.60 -11.65 28.81
C ASN A 384 -12.57 -11.43 27.28
N ASN A 385 -11.54 -10.75 26.74
CA ASN A 385 -11.53 -10.30 25.34
C ASN A 385 -10.57 -11.12 24.44
N LYS A 386 -10.12 -12.29 24.90
CA LYS A 386 -9.27 -13.20 24.11
C LYS A 386 -9.92 -13.68 22.81
N GLU A 387 -11.25 -13.60 22.72
CA GLU A 387 -12.00 -13.93 21.50
C GLU A 387 -11.94 -12.86 20.38
N ASP A 388 -11.39 -11.66 20.64
CA ASP A 388 -11.11 -10.63 19.64
C ASP A 388 -9.61 -10.36 19.39
N ALA A 389 -8.71 -11.01 20.14
CA ALA A 389 -7.27 -10.84 19.99
C ALA A 389 -6.68 -11.64 18.81
N ILE A 390 -5.73 -11.03 18.09
CA ILE A 390 -4.89 -11.67 17.07
C ILE A 390 -3.46 -11.81 17.64
N PRO A 391 -2.98 -13.03 17.95
CA PRO A 391 -1.60 -13.23 18.41
C PRO A 391 -0.55 -12.91 17.35
N PHE A 392 0.51 -12.21 17.73
CA PHE A 392 1.72 -11.97 16.94
C PHE A 392 2.95 -12.52 17.68
N TYR A 393 4.00 -12.87 16.94
CA TYR A 393 5.21 -13.50 17.47
C TYR A 393 6.43 -12.58 17.30
N ASP A 394 6.99 -12.14 18.43
CA ASP A 394 8.10 -11.17 18.52
C ASP A 394 9.49 -11.85 18.65
N PHE A 395 9.68 -13.08 18.18
CA PHE A 395 10.92 -13.83 18.36
C PHE A 395 11.21 -14.81 17.22
N ASP A 396 12.48 -15.16 17.03
CA ASP A 396 12.92 -16.19 16.09
C ASP A 396 12.77 -17.60 16.69
N PRO A 397 11.80 -18.43 16.22
CA PRO A 397 11.55 -19.75 16.79
C PRO A 397 12.69 -20.75 16.54
N LEU A 398 13.59 -20.48 15.60
CA LEU A 398 14.76 -21.32 15.31
C LEU A 398 15.96 -20.98 16.20
N LYS A 399 15.97 -19.79 16.83
CA LYS A 399 16.99 -19.37 17.80
C LYS A 399 16.58 -19.59 19.25
N THR A 400 15.27 -19.69 19.54
CA THR A 400 14.78 -20.01 20.89
C THR A 400 14.94 -21.50 21.19
N THR A 401 15.75 -21.84 22.18
CA THR A 401 15.82 -23.22 22.68
C THR A 401 14.51 -23.60 23.38
N ALA A 402 14.11 -24.87 23.28
CA ALA A 402 12.84 -25.41 23.78
C ALA A 402 12.69 -25.44 25.33
N SER A 403 13.47 -24.64 26.06
CA SER A 403 13.49 -24.53 27.51
C SER A 403 12.93 -23.20 28.04
N ALA A 404 12.72 -22.20 27.18
CA ALA A 404 12.14 -20.92 27.58
C ALA A 404 10.60 -20.96 27.50
N SER A 405 9.92 -20.89 28.65
CA SER A 405 8.44 -20.88 28.72
C SER A 405 7.79 -19.63 28.14
N SER A 406 8.56 -18.55 27.98
CA SER A 406 8.25 -17.40 27.12
C SER A 406 9.56 -16.72 26.75
N PRO A 407 9.99 -16.73 25.47
CA PRO A 407 11.19 -16.00 25.04
C PRO A 407 10.97 -14.47 25.12
N PRO A 408 12.03 -13.67 25.34
CA PRO A 408 11.90 -12.21 25.38
C PRO A 408 11.52 -11.67 24.00
N ALA A 409 10.56 -10.74 23.98
CA ALA A 409 10.16 -10.06 22.76
C ALA A 409 11.31 -9.21 22.20
N GLU A 410 11.67 -9.42 20.94
CA GLU A 410 12.75 -8.71 20.27
C GLU A 410 12.40 -7.22 20.07
N ARG A 411 13.41 -6.37 20.22
CA ARG A 411 13.34 -4.93 19.93
C ARG A 411 14.56 -4.54 19.11
N PHE A 412 14.39 -3.59 18.22
CA PHE A 412 15.39 -3.23 17.22
C PHE A 412 15.70 -1.74 17.28
N ASP A 413 16.98 -1.39 17.13
CA ASP A 413 17.34 -0.06 16.65
C ASP A 413 17.20 -0.07 15.12
N VAL A 414 16.61 0.99 14.58
CA VAL A 414 16.14 1.05 13.19
C VAL A 414 16.66 2.33 12.56
N ALA A 415 17.32 2.19 11.40
CA ALA A 415 17.89 3.29 10.63
C ALA A 415 17.48 3.19 9.17
N VAL A 416 17.19 4.33 8.54
CA VAL A 416 16.77 4.45 7.14
C VAL A 416 17.88 5.11 6.35
N VAL A 417 18.20 4.56 5.18
CA VAL A 417 19.14 5.19 4.23
C VAL A 417 18.40 6.31 3.50
N THR A 418 18.82 7.56 3.72
CA THR A 418 18.25 8.75 3.06
C THR A 418 19.08 9.20 1.85
N GLU A 419 20.31 8.72 1.73
CA GLU A 419 21.28 9.10 0.72
C GLU A 419 20.90 8.56 -0.67
N GLY A 420 20.73 9.48 -1.64
CA GLY A 420 20.42 9.18 -3.05
C GLY A 420 19.03 9.64 -3.49
N THR A 421 18.81 9.72 -4.80
CA THR A 421 17.50 10.04 -5.40
C THR A 421 16.62 8.79 -5.58
N TYR A 422 15.41 8.97 -6.13
CA TYR A 422 14.56 7.86 -6.54
C TYR A 422 15.11 7.12 -7.78
N GLU A 423 15.78 7.84 -8.68
CA GLU A 423 16.50 7.28 -9.83
C GLU A 423 17.67 6.43 -9.38
N ASP A 424 18.47 6.90 -8.42
CA ASP A 424 19.55 6.13 -7.80
C ASP A 424 19.00 4.84 -7.17
N ALA A 425 17.90 4.93 -6.41
CA ALA A 425 17.23 3.78 -5.79
C ALA A 425 16.76 2.76 -6.85
N HIS A 426 16.21 3.26 -7.97
CA HIS A 426 15.83 2.44 -9.12
C HIS A 426 17.02 1.92 -9.95
N ALA A 427 18.23 2.45 -9.76
CA ALA A 427 19.48 1.98 -10.34
C ALA A 427 20.24 0.98 -9.44
N GLY A 428 19.78 0.77 -8.19
CA GLY A 428 20.37 -0.17 -7.24
C GLY A 428 21.04 0.48 -6.02
N ALA A 429 20.91 1.80 -5.84
CA ALA A 429 21.26 2.43 -4.57
C ALA A 429 20.30 2.00 -3.45
N ARG A 430 20.71 2.26 -2.20
CA ARG A 430 20.03 1.76 -1.00
C ARG A 430 19.04 2.77 -0.39
N THR A 431 18.78 3.90 -1.06
CA THR A 431 17.78 4.91 -0.66
C THR A 431 16.45 4.26 -0.26
N GLY A 432 15.87 4.68 0.87
CA GLY A 432 14.61 4.12 1.39
C GLY A 432 14.72 2.72 2.00
N GLN A 433 15.92 2.12 2.04
CA GLN A 433 16.10 0.86 2.76
C GLN A 433 16.07 1.08 4.28
N ILE A 434 15.33 0.21 4.98
CA ILE A 434 15.46 0.02 6.42
C ILE A 434 16.61 -0.95 6.74
N THR A 435 17.42 -0.58 7.72
CA THR A 435 18.43 -1.43 8.35
C THR A 435 18.14 -1.54 9.85
N THR A 436 18.42 -2.70 10.45
CA THR A 436 17.99 -3.02 11.82
C THR A 436 19.10 -3.70 12.62
N THR A 437 19.28 -3.27 13.88
CA THR A 437 20.15 -3.95 14.85
C THR A 437 19.30 -4.51 15.98
N LEU A 438 19.37 -5.82 16.23
CA LEU A 438 18.70 -6.45 17.38
C LEU A 438 19.32 -5.93 18.68
N LEU A 439 18.48 -5.42 19.57
CA LEU A 439 18.88 -4.87 20.86
C LEU A 439 18.97 -5.96 21.95
N PRO A 440 19.74 -5.72 23.05
CA PRO A 440 19.74 -6.59 24.21
C PRO A 440 18.34 -6.75 24.83
N PRO A 441 18.00 -7.92 25.40
CA PRO A 441 16.71 -8.14 26.05
C PRO A 441 16.39 -7.08 27.12
N GLY A 442 15.18 -6.52 27.06
CA GLY A 442 14.73 -5.45 27.96
C GLY A 442 15.09 -4.03 27.54
N ALA A 443 15.88 -3.84 26.48
CA ALA A 443 16.09 -2.52 25.87
C ALA A 443 14.82 -2.04 25.14
N GLN A 444 14.61 -0.72 25.13
CA GLN A 444 13.56 -0.08 24.35
C GLN A 444 14.01 0.19 22.91
N GLY A 445 13.12 0.00 21.96
CA GLY A 445 13.33 0.17 20.52
C GLY A 445 12.09 -0.24 19.75
N VAL A 446 12.18 -0.30 18.42
CA VAL A 446 11.06 -0.66 17.54
C VAL A 446 10.73 -2.14 17.70
N ARG A 447 9.44 -2.47 17.76
CA ARG A 447 8.93 -3.83 17.67
C ARG A 447 8.76 -4.23 16.20
N ILE A 448 9.41 -5.32 15.77
CA ILE A 448 9.27 -5.87 14.42
C ILE A 448 8.82 -7.33 14.56
N PRO A 449 7.53 -7.66 14.40
CA PRO A 449 7.04 -9.03 14.59
C PRO A 449 7.46 -9.94 13.43
N ARG A 450 7.77 -11.20 13.74
CA ARG A 450 8.20 -12.22 12.75
C ARG A 450 7.07 -13.07 12.19
N GLY A 451 5.91 -13.08 12.84
CA GLY A 451 4.74 -13.84 12.41
C GLY A 451 3.50 -13.47 13.20
N LEU A 452 2.37 -14.07 12.83
CA LEU A 452 1.09 -13.97 13.53
C LEU A 452 0.27 -15.25 13.35
N ASP A 453 -0.81 -15.39 14.11
CA ASP A 453 -1.84 -16.39 13.85
C ASP A 453 -2.66 -16.00 12.60
N ILE A 454 -2.23 -16.51 11.45
CA ILE A 454 -2.81 -16.21 10.13
C ILE A 454 -4.26 -16.72 10.01
N PRO A 455 -4.61 -17.98 10.41
CA PRO A 455 -6.00 -18.41 10.46
C PRO A 455 -6.89 -17.50 11.33
N ARG A 456 -6.37 -17.04 12.48
CA ARG A 456 -7.08 -16.12 13.35
C ARG A 456 -7.28 -14.73 12.73
N PHE A 457 -6.25 -14.18 12.09
CA PHE A 457 -6.34 -12.93 11.36
C PHE A 457 -7.45 -12.98 10.30
N TRP A 458 -7.46 -14.02 9.46
CA TRP A 458 -8.50 -14.17 8.43
C TRP A 458 -9.90 -14.36 9.01
N LYS A 459 -10.05 -15.09 10.13
CA LYS A 459 -11.33 -15.18 10.86
C LYS A 459 -11.82 -13.81 11.32
N VAL A 460 -10.99 -13.04 12.02
CA VAL A 460 -11.36 -11.72 12.57
C VAL A 460 -11.68 -10.73 11.45
N LEU A 461 -10.94 -10.77 10.34
CA LEU A 461 -11.22 -9.94 9.17
C LEU A 461 -12.55 -10.32 8.50
N GLU A 462 -12.86 -11.62 8.35
CA GLU A 462 -14.17 -12.08 7.84
C GLU A 462 -15.31 -11.58 8.73
N GLU A 463 -15.18 -11.70 10.06
CA GLU A 463 -16.20 -11.22 10.99
C GLU A 463 -16.47 -9.71 10.83
N CYS A 464 -15.43 -8.92 10.56
CA CYS A 464 -15.57 -7.50 10.24
C CYS A 464 -16.32 -7.27 8.91
N VAL A 465 -16.04 -8.06 7.86
CA VAL A 465 -16.79 -8.02 6.59
C VAL A 465 -18.25 -8.47 6.80
N SER A 466 -18.50 -9.47 7.64
CA SER A 466 -19.84 -9.91 8.03
C SER A 466 -20.62 -8.85 8.83
N ARG A 467 -19.95 -8.05 9.66
CA ARG A 467 -20.55 -6.88 10.33
C ARG A 467 -20.87 -5.76 9.32
N ALA A 468 -20.01 -5.54 8.33
CA ALA A 468 -20.24 -4.57 7.25
C ALA A 468 -21.38 -4.97 6.29
N ASP A 469 -21.51 -6.25 5.94
CA ASP A 469 -22.68 -6.78 5.22
C ASP A 469 -23.99 -6.41 5.94
N ALA A 470 -24.04 -6.63 7.26
CA ALA A 470 -25.23 -6.43 8.07
C ALA A 470 -25.59 -4.93 8.17
N ALA A 471 -24.61 -4.05 8.37
CA ALA A 471 -24.82 -2.61 8.37
C ALA A 471 -25.38 -2.10 7.03
N ASN A 472 -24.80 -2.56 5.91
CA ASN A 472 -25.27 -2.23 4.56
C ASN A 472 -26.68 -2.75 4.29
N ALA A 473 -27.03 -3.96 4.76
CA ALA A 473 -28.37 -4.52 4.63
C ALA A 473 -29.42 -3.68 5.40
N VAL A 474 -29.09 -3.23 6.61
CA VAL A 474 -29.95 -2.33 7.40
C VAL A 474 -30.12 -0.97 6.71
N ALA A 475 -29.04 -0.39 6.18
CA ALA A 475 -29.09 0.88 5.45
C ALA A 475 -29.94 0.78 4.17
N ALA A 476 -29.80 -0.31 3.40
CA ALA A 476 -30.59 -0.56 2.20
C ALA A 476 -32.09 -0.74 2.53
N ALA A 477 -32.43 -1.46 3.59
CA ALA A 477 -33.81 -1.62 4.05
C ALA A 477 -34.43 -0.29 4.50
N ALA A 478 -33.68 0.54 5.22
CA ALA A 478 -34.12 1.87 5.64
C ALA A 478 -34.35 2.82 4.44
N ALA A 479 -33.45 2.79 3.43
CA ALA A 479 -33.61 3.56 2.21
C ALA A 479 -34.85 3.13 1.40
N ALA A 480 -35.08 1.82 1.26
CA ALA A 480 -36.27 1.29 0.58
C ALA A 480 -37.57 1.68 1.29
N ALA A 481 -37.60 1.63 2.63
CA ALA A 481 -38.74 2.08 3.42
C ALA A 481 -39.01 3.59 3.28
N ALA A 482 -37.95 4.42 3.24
CA ALA A 482 -38.08 5.86 3.03
C ALA A 482 -38.63 6.21 1.62
N VAL A 483 -38.20 5.50 0.58
CA VAL A 483 -38.75 5.65 -0.78
C VAL A 483 -40.22 5.23 -0.84
N ALA A 484 -40.58 4.11 -0.21
CA ALA A 484 -41.98 3.66 -0.15
C ALA A 484 -42.88 4.66 0.61
N ALA A 485 -42.39 5.27 1.69
CA ALA A 485 -43.11 6.29 2.46
C ALA A 485 -43.18 7.66 1.79
N ALA A 486 -42.36 7.92 0.76
CA ALA A 486 -42.40 9.16 -0.03
C ALA A 486 -43.20 9.02 -1.34
N GLY A 487 -43.64 7.80 -1.69
CA GLY A 487 -44.46 7.49 -2.85
C GLY A 487 -45.93 7.16 -2.52
N ALA A 488 -46.37 7.44 -1.28
CA ALA A 488 -47.70 7.16 -0.74
C ALA A 488 -48.32 8.43 -0.11
#